data_AF-W1Y106-F1
#
_entry.id   AF-W1Y106-F1
#
_cell.length_a   1.000
_cell.length_b   1.000
_cell.length_c   1.000
_cell.angle_alpha   90.00
_cell.angle_beta   90.00
_cell.angle_gamma   90.00
#
_symmetry.space_group_name_H-M   'P 1'
#
loop_
_entity.id
_entity.type
_entity.pdbx_description
1 polymer ?
#
loop_
_entity_poly.entity_id
_entity_poly.type
_entity_poly.pdbx_seq_one_letter_code
_entity_poly.pdbx_strand_id
1 'polypeptide(L)'
;IKSIPLYLEDAPEFIEVRGEAYMPHSEFKRINEERDEEGLPTFVNPRNAAAGSLRQQDPAITANRNLAFFAVAHLGSFAVLPRTS
;
A
#
# COMPACT_ATOMS: atom_id res chain seq x y z
N ILE A 1 -2.29 -4.86 1.97
CA ILE A 1 -1.39 -4.93 0.79
C ILE A 1 -0.61 -6.22 0.91
N LYS A 2 -0.87 -7.21 0.06
CA LYS A 2 -0.32 -8.58 0.24
C LYS A 2 1.18 -8.66 -0.02
N SER A 3 1.74 -7.72 -0.78
CA SER A 3 3.17 -7.68 -1.08
C SER A 3 4.03 -7.09 0.05
N ILE A 4 3.43 -6.58 1.14
CA ILE A 4 4.19 -6.15 2.32
C ILE A 4 4.23 -7.34 3.28
N PRO A 5 5.41 -7.89 3.60
CA PRO A 5 5.52 -8.96 4.58
C PRO A 5 5.17 -8.45 5.98
N LEU A 6 4.48 -9.28 6.76
CA LEU A 6 4.17 -8.97 8.16
C LEU A 6 5.34 -9.27 9.11
N TYR A 7 6.29 -10.09 8.64
CA TYR A 7 7.47 -10.52 9.40
C TYR A 7 8.70 -10.45 8.49
N LEU A 8 9.82 -9.98 9.06
CA LEU A 8 11.13 -9.98 8.42
C LEU A 8 12.07 -10.81 9.29
N GLU A 9 12.65 -11.86 8.71
CA GLU A 9 13.71 -12.63 9.36
C GLU A 9 15.01 -11.81 9.41
N ASP A 10 15.79 -11.97 10.47
CA ASP A 10 17.08 -11.30 10.69
C ASP A 10 17.03 -9.76 10.56
N ALA A 11 15.90 -9.14 10.90
CA ALA A 11 15.74 -7.70 10.88
C ALA A 11 16.49 -7.01 12.06
N PRO A 12 17.04 -5.79 11.86
CA PRO A 12 17.60 -5.01 12.95
C PRO A 12 16.50 -4.59 13.96
N GLU A 13 16.92 -4.18 15.16
CA GLU A 13 16.01 -3.75 16.25
C GLU A 13 15.02 -2.68 15.79
N PHE A 14 15.48 -1.77 14.94
CA PHE A 14 14.65 -0.75 14.32
C PHE A 14 15.00 -0.57 12.85
N ILE A 15 13.95 -0.55 12.01
CA ILE A 15 14.05 -0.27 10.59
C ILE A 15 12.83 0.55 10.14
N GLU A 16 13.08 1.57 9.34
CA GLU A 16 12.04 2.29 8.61
C GLU A 16 12.16 1.99 7.12
N VAL A 17 11.13 1.37 6.55
CA VAL A 17 11.06 1.07 5.11
C VAL A 17 10.17 2.09 4.42
N ARG A 18 10.72 2.78 3.43
CA ARG A 18 9.97 3.71 2.56
C ARG A 18 9.79 3.14 1.17
N GLY A 19 8.64 3.43 0.59
CA GLY A 19 8.28 2.96 -0.74
C GLY A 19 6.98 3.54 -1.24
N GLU A 20 6.49 3.01 -2.34
CA GLU A 20 5.27 3.45 -3.01
C GLU A 20 4.24 2.33 -3.06
N ALA A 21 3.02 2.63 -2.60
CA ALA A 21 1.86 1.79 -2.84
C ALA A 21 1.21 2.17 -4.18
N TYR A 22 1.00 1.20 -5.05
CA TYR A 22 0.47 1.40 -6.39
C TYR A 22 -0.62 0.38 -6.72
N MET A 23 -1.42 0.67 -7.74
CA MET A 23 -2.42 -0.25 -8.28
C MET A 23 -1.87 -0.93 -9.53
N PRO A 24 -1.74 -2.27 -9.56
CA PRO A 24 -1.38 -2.99 -10.78
C PRO A 24 -2.37 -2.72 -11.92
N HIS A 25 -1.88 -2.74 -13.16
CA HIS A 25 -2.73 -2.48 -14.34
C HIS A 25 -3.91 -3.46 -14.45
N SER A 26 -3.71 -4.73 -14.09
CA SER A 26 -4.78 -5.74 -14.09
C SER A 26 -5.89 -5.40 -13.09
N GLU A 27 -5.53 -4.99 -11.88
CA GLU A 27 -6.48 -4.59 -10.84
C GLU A 27 -7.19 -3.29 -11.20
N PHE A 28 -6.48 -2.34 -11.80
CA PHE A 28 -7.08 -1.10 -12.30
C PHE A 28 -8.16 -1.38 -13.35
N LYS A 29 -7.89 -2.29 -14.30
CA LYS A 29 -8.87 -2.73 -15.31
C LYS A 29 -10.08 -3.37 -14.64
N ARG A 30 -9.86 -4.35 -13.76
CA ARG A 30 -10.93 -5.06 -13.03
C ARG A 30 -11.84 -4.10 -12.26
N ILE A 31 -11.26 -3.17 -11.49
CA ILE A 31 -12.03 -2.24 -10.66
C ILE A 31 -12.83 -1.25 -11.52
N ASN A 32 -12.29 -0.83 -12.67
CA ASN A 32 -13.04 0.03 -13.57
C ASN A 32 -14.19 -0.72 -14.26
N GLU A 33 -14.00 -1.99 -14.62
CA GLU A 33 -15.07 -2.86 -15.13
C GLU A 33 -16.20 -3.00 -14.10
N GLU A 34 -15.88 -3.34 -12.85
CA GLU A 34 -16.87 -3.44 -11.75
C GLU A 34 -17.62 -2.11 -11.54
N ARG A 35 -16.93 -0.98 -11.60
CA ARG A 35 -17.56 0.34 -11.44
C ARG A 35 -18.47 0.68 -12.60
N ASP A 36 -18.08 0.35 -13.83
CA ASP A 36 -18.89 0.58 -15.03
C ASP A 36 -20.18 -0.26 -15.00
N GLU A 37 -20.06 -1.53 -14.59
CA GLU A 37 -21.21 -2.43 -14.38
C GLU A 37 -22.18 -1.90 -13.30
N GLU A 38 -21.66 -1.26 -12.26
CA GLU A 38 -22.44 -0.59 -11.20
C GLU A 38 -22.94 0.81 -11.60
N GLY A 39 -22.61 1.32 -12.79
CA GLY A 39 -22.96 2.67 -13.25
C GLY A 39 -22.24 3.80 -12.49
N LEU A 40 -21.12 3.48 -11.83
CA LEU A 40 -20.28 4.42 -11.10
C LEU A 40 -19.20 5.04 -11.99
N PRO A 41 -18.76 6.28 -11.70
CA PRO A 41 -17.65 6.89 -12.43
C PRO A 41 -16.36 6.07 -12.30
N THR A 42 -15.74 5.73 -13.42
CA THR A 42 -14.46 5.03 -13.47
C THR A 42 -13.31 5.92 -13.00
N PHE A 43 -12.21 5.30 -12.57
CA PHE A 43 -10.99 6.00 -12.22
C PHE A 43 -10.22 6.40 -13.49
N VAL A 44 -9.71 7.64 -13.49
CA VAL A 44 -8.99 8.22 -14.63
C VAL A 44 -7.61 7.59 -14.86
N ASN A 45 -6.94 7.15 -13.79
CA ASN A 45 -5.63 6.50 -13.88
C ASN A 45 -5.34 5.63 -12.63
N PRO A 46 -4.38 4.68 -12.71
CA PRO A 46 -4.03 3.81 -11.58
C PRO A 46 -3.60 4.55 -10.31
N ARG A 47 -2.97 5.73 -10.44
CA ARG A 47 -2.56 6.56 -9.28
C ARG A 47 -3.77 7.05 -8.50
N ASN A 48 -4.80 7.56 -9.18
CA ASN A 48 -6.05 8.02 -8.57
C ASN A 48 -6.80 6.86 -7.92
N ALA A 49 -6.83 5.70 -8.60
CA ALA A 49 -7.45 4.50 -8.07
C ALA A 49 -6.73 3.99 -6.81
N ALA A 50 -5.38 4.01 -6.78
CA ALA A 50 -4.60 3.65 -5.60
C ALA A 50 -4.85 4.60 -4.42
N ALA A 51 -4.82 5.91 -4.66
CA ALA A 51 -5.08 6.92 -3.62
C ALA A 51 -6.50 6.81 -3.05
N GLY A 52 -7.51 6.60 -3.90
CA GLY A 52 -8.89 6.37 -3.47
C GLY A 52 -9.07 5.05 -2.71
N SER A 53 -8.30 4.03 -3.08
CA SER A 53 -8.32 2.72 -2.41
C SER A 53 -7.70 2.77 -1.01
N LEU A 54 -6.66 3.58 -0.79
CA LEU A 54 -6.02 3.71 0.53
C LEU A 54 -6.84 4.52 1.54
N ARG A 55 -7.75 5.37 1.08
CA ARG A 55 -8.51 6.31 1.92
C ARG A 55 -9.92 5.84 2.28
N GLN A 56 -10.18 4.54 2.20
CA GLN A 56 -11.47 3.97 2.58
C GLN A 56 -11.60 3.93 4.10
N GLN A 57 -12.79 4.24 4.60
CA GLN A 57 -13.11 4.16 6.03
C GLN A 57 -13.14 2.70 6.51
N ASP A 58 -13.64 1.79 5.67
CA ASP A 58 -13.61 0.36 5.92
C ASP A 58 -12.35 -0.28 5.29
N PRO A 59 -11.42 -0.82 6.10
CA PRO A 59 -10.21 -1.46 5.60
C PRO A 59 -10.46 -2.73 4.78
N ALA A 60 -11.63 -3.38 4.92
CA ALA A 60 -12.00 -4.53 4.09
C ALA A 60 -12.16 -4.14 2.62
N ILE A 61 -12.67 -2.92 2.35
CA ILE A 61 -12.75 -2.38 0.99
C ILE A 61 -11.35 -2.23 0.42
N THR A 62 -10.42 -1.63 1.17
CA THR A 62 -9.01 -1.49 0.76
C THR A 62 -8.35 -2.84 0.50
N ALA A 63 -8.64 -3.85 1.31
CA ALA A 63 -8.11 -5.20 1.14
C ALA A 63 -8.53 -5.82 -0.21
N ASN A 64 -9.76 -5.59 -0.64
CA ASN A 64 -10.29 -6.08 -1.93
C ASN A 64 -9.73 -5.36 -3.15
N ARG A 65 -9.01 -4.23 -2.97
CA ARG A 65 -8.41 -3.46 -4.08
C ARG A 65 -7.03 -3.95 -4.49
N ASN A 66 -6.51 -5.00 -3.84
CA ASN A 66 -5.27 -5.70 -4.19
C ASN A 66 -4.10 -4.77 -4.58
N LEU A 67 -3.93 -3.68 -3.83
CA LEU A 67 -2.80 -2.78 -4.00
C LEU A 67 -1.49 -3.56 -3.81
N ALA A 68 -0.46 -3.13 -4.53
CA ALA A 68 0.91 -3.61 -4.41
C ALA A 68 1.80 -2.50 -3.81
N PHE A 69 2.95 -2.89 -3.30
CA PHE A 69 3.93 -1.98 -2.70
C PHE A 69 5.32 -2.31 -3.23
N PHE A 70 6.08 -1.27 -3.55
CA PHE A 70 7.48 -1.36 -3.94
C PHE A 70 8.33 -0.54 -2.97
N ALA A 71 9.31 -1.18 -2.31
CA ALA A 71 10.23 -0.52 -1.40
C ALA A 71 11.36 0.16 -2.18
N VAL A 72 11.67 1.42 -1.85
CA VAL A 72 12.64 2.26 -2.60
C VAL A 72 13.84 2.64 -1.74
N ALA A 73 13.69 2.82 -0.43
CA ALA A 73 14.80 3.24 0.43
C ALA A 73 14.71 2.69 1.87
N HIS A 74 15.86 2.21 2.35
CA HIS A 74 16.15 2.03 3.78
C HIS A 74 16.71 3.34 4.32
N LEU A 75 16.02 3.99 5.25
CA LEU A 75 16.62 5.06 6.06
C LEU A 75 17.05 4.42 7.38
N GLY A 76 18.34 4.04 7.44
CA GLY A 76 19.19 3.85 8.64
C GLY A 76 18.64 3.12 9.87
N SER A 77 19.47 2.28 10.51
CA SER A 77 19.19 1.85 11.88
C SER A 77 19.34 3.06 12.81
N PHE A 78 18.26 3.50 13.44
CA PHE A 78 18.38 4.39 14.58
C PHE A 78 18.94 3.56 15.74
N ALA A 79 20.16 3.84 16.17
CA ALA A 79 20.62 3.37 17.47
C ALA A 79 19.68 3.98 18.51
N VAL A 80 18.94 3.14 19.24
CA VAL A 80 18.10 3.59 20.36
C VAL A 80 19.04 4.27 21.35
N LEU A 81 18.99 5.61 21.42
CA LEU A 81 19.73 6.34 22.45
C LEU A 81 19.14 5.93 23.81
N PRO A 82 19.97 5.52 24.78
CA PRO A 82 19.48 5.09 26.09
C PRO A 82 18.71 6.24 26.72
N ARG A 83 17.50 5.96 27.23
CA ARG A 83 16.73 6.94 28.01
C ARG A 83 17.55 7.30 29.24
N THR A 84 18.04 8.54 29.32
CA THR A 84 18.58 9.10 30.55
C THR A 84 17.45 9.23 31.56
N SER A 85 17.65 8.66 32.74
CA SER A 85 16.77 8.73 33.92
C SER A 85 16.55 10.15 34.43
#